data_AF-A0A7S1ERA7-F1
#
_entry.id   AF-A0A7S1ERA7-F1
#
_cell.length_a   1.000
_cell.length_b   1.000
_cell.length_c   1.000
_cell.angle_alpha   90.00
_cell.angle_beta   90.00
_cell.angle_gamma   90.00
#
_symmetry.space_group_name_H-M   'P 1'
#
loop_
_entity.id
_entity.type
_entity.pdbx_description
1 polymer ?
#
loop_
_entity_poly.entity_id
_entity_poly.type
_entity_poly.pdbx_seq_one_letter_code
_entity_poly.pdbx_strand_id
1 'polypeptide(L)'
;PADIAISYITITPSRQALVDFSTSYWELSLSFATSSESSTEAAPSLFAMLNTFDSKLWISVFAFWLLSLLVFLNMEAWSNQDMFAGTRIGVLFRTVYVTLVLFLGSLNFNPRSRLSSLLTLIYVFLAFLLVSTFTAQYSAILLVGNEKSAFDDGIHGVISCRIPVSRIYVL
;
A
#
# COMPACT_ATOMS: atom_id res chain seq x y z
N PRO A 1 -28.05 29.86 -47.01
CA PRO A 1 -26.67 29.80 -47.54
C PRO A 1 -25.75 30.40 -46.49
N ALA A 2 -24.63 29.76 -46.19
CA ALA A 2 -23.62 30.28 -45.28
C ALA A 2 -22.31 30.37 -46.07
N ASP A 3 -21.66 31.52 -46.02
CA ASP A 3 -20.43 31.77 -46.79
C ASP A 3 -19.18 31.32 -46.02
N ILE A 4 -19.29 31.17 -44.70
CA ILE A 4 -18.25 30.64 -43.81
C ILE A 4 -18.90 29.96 -42.60
N ALA A 5 -18.30 28.89 -42.10
CA ALA A 5 -18.74 28.20 -40.90
C ALA A 5 -17.55 28.07 -39.93
N ILE A 6 -17.75 28.52 -38.69
CA ILE A 6 -16.78 28.36 -37.59
C ILE A 6 -17.42 27.43 -36.57
N SER A 7 -16.96 26.18 -36.51
CA SER A 7 -17.48 25.16 -35.59
C SER A 7 -16.41 24.11 -35.26
N TYR A 8 -16.71 23.26 -34.26
CA TYR A 8 -15.92 22.07 -33.96
C TYR A 8 -16.21 21.00 -35.02
N ILE A 9 -15.48 21.07 -36.13
CA ILE A 9 -15.60 20.12 -37.23
C ILE A 9 -14.28 19.43 -37.49
N THR A 10 -14.30 18.10 -37.50
CA THR A 10 -13.12 17.30 -37.84
C THR A 10 -12.87 17.32 -39.34
N ILE A 11 -11.63 17.62 -39.73
CA ILE A 11 -11.18 17.58 -41.12
C ILE A 11 -11.03 16.11 -41.52
N THR A 12 -11.82 15.65 -42.50
CA THR A 12 -11.72 14.30 -43.06
C THR A 12 -11.50 14.37 -44.57
N PRO A 13 -10.82 13.39 -45.19
CA PRO A 13 -10.56 13.41 -46.64
C PRO A 13 -11.83 13.51 -47.49
N SER A 14 -12.91 12.87 -47.04
CA SER A 14 -14.22 12.92 -47.69
C SER A 14 -14.86 14.31 -47.68
N ARG A 15 -14.62 15.11 -46.64
CA ARG A 15 -15.16 16.48 -46.54
C ARG A 15 -14.30 17.50 -47.26
N GLN A 16 -12.98 17.28 -47.27
CA GLN A 16 -12.04 18.13 -47.98
C GLN A 16 -12.23 18.10 -49.50
N ALA A 17 -12.85 17.05 -50.05
CA ALA A 17 -13.24 16.98 -51.46
C ALA A 17 -14.44 17.89 -51.83
N LEU A 18 -15.22 18.33 -50.84
CA LEU A 18 -16.44 19.12 -51.03
C LEU A 18 -16.26 20.60 -50.67
N VAL A 19 -15.39 20.90 -49.69
CA VAL A 19 -15.14 22.24 -49.17
C VAL A 19 -13.67 22.40 -48.73
N ASP A 20 -13.14 23.61 -48.84
CA ASP A 20 -11.80 23.94 -48.38
C ASP A 20 -11.77 24.22 -46.88
N PHE A 21 -10.73 23.71 -46.20
CA PHE A 21 -10.47 23.92 -44.78
C PHE A 21 -9.17 24.70 -44.57
N SER A 22 -9.10 25.52 -43.52
CA SER A 22 -7.84 26.10 -43.05
C SER A 22 -6.96 25.05 -42.37
N THR A 23 -5.72 25.41 -42.03
CA THR A 23 -4.89 24.61 -41.13
C THR A 23 -5.60 24.39 -39.79
N SER A 24 -5.45 23.19 -39.21
CA SER A 24 -6.06 22.90 -37.91
C SER A 24 -5.52 23.86 -36.84
N TYR A 25 -6.41 24.42 -36.04
CA TYR A 25 -6.07 25.28 -34.91
C TYR A 25 -6.07 24.50 -33.58
N TRP A 26 -6.57 23.25 -33.58
CA TRP A 26 -6.69 22.42 -32.39
C TRP A 26 -6.50 20.93 -32.74
N GLU A 27 -5.62 20.24 -32.00
CA GLU A 27 -5.42 18.80 -32.15
C GLU A 27 -6.36 18.06 -31.17
N LEU A 28 -7.29 17.27 -31.73
CA LEU A 28 -8.20 16.42 -30.95
C LEU A 28 -7.66 15.00 -30.91
N SER A 29 -7.69 14.40 -29.73
CA SER A 29 -7.49 12.95 -29.55
C SER A 29 -8.80 12.32 -29.11
N LEU A 30 -9.19 11.24 -29.77
CA LEU A 30 -10.43 10.52 -29.48
C LEU A 30 -10.36 9.96 -28.06
N SER A 31 -11.29 10.35 -27.21
CA SER A 31 -11.35 9.93 -25.81
C SER A 31 -12.64 9.17 -25.54
N PHE A 32 -12.54 8.06 -24.81
CA PHE A 32 -13.70 7.29 -24.39
C PHE A 32 -14.06 7.66 -22.95
N ALA A 33 -15.29 8.13 -22.74
CA ALA A 33 -15.87 8.28 -21.43
C ALA A 33 -16.71 7.04 -21.12
N THR A 34 -16.33 6.32 -20.08
CA THR A 34 -17.16 5.26 -19.51
C THR A 34 -17.80 5.79 -18.24
N SER A 35 -19.06 5.45 -18.00
CA SER A 35 -19.65 5.66 -16.68
C SER A 35 -18.77 4.91 -15.69
N SER A 36 -18.17 5.64 -14.74
CA SER A 36 -17.50 5.02 -13.62
C SER A 36 -18.48 4.02 -13.03
N GLU A 37 -18.17 2.73 -13.13
CA GLU A 37 -18.61 1.82 -12.09
C GLU A 37 -17.98 2.42 -10.85
N SER A 38 -18.79 3.12 -10.04
CA SER A 38 -18.54 3.18 -8.62
C SER A 38 -18.42 1.72 -8.26
N SER A 39 -17.18 1.23 -8.18
CA SER A 39 -16.86 -0.15 -7.87
C SER A 39 -17.71 -0.45 -6.66
N THR A 40 -18.78 -1.23 -6.88
CA THR A 40 -19.80 -1.50 -5.88
C THR A 40 -19.03 -1.85 -4.64
N GLU A 41 -19.27 -1.04 -3.61
CA GLU A 41 -18.65 -1.00 -2.30
C GLU A 41 -18.34 -2.41 -1.78
N ALA A 42 -17.28 -3.03 -2.28
CA ALA A 42 -16.49 -3.93 -1.49
C ALA A 42 -15.71 -2.97 -0.62
N ALA A 43 -16.38 -2.43 0.41
CA ALA A 43 -15.75 -1.72 1.50
C ALA A 43 -14.43 -2.44 1.75
N PRO A 44 -13.27 -1.78 1.55
CA PRO A 44 -12.00 -2.46 1.55
C PRO A 44 -11.96 -3.20 2.87
N SER A 45 -12.11 -4.52 2.80
CA SER A 45 -12.28 -5.28 4.03
C SER A 45 -11.08 -4.92 4.88
N LEU A 46 -11.28 -4.53 6.15
CA LEU A 46 -10.15 -4.15 7.01
C LEU A 46 -9.10 -5.29 7.09
N PHE A 47 -9.52 -6.50 6.69
CA PHE A 47 -8.73 -7.72 6.51
C PHE A 47 -8.12 -7.94 5.11
N ALA A 48 -8.48 -7.19 4.07
CA ALA A 48 -7.80 -7.21 2.75
C ALA A 48 -6.31 -6.89 2.90
N MET A 49 -5.98 -6.11 3.91
CA MET A 49 -4.61 -5.71 4.22
C MET A 49 -3.84 -6.86 4.85
N LEU A 50 -4.52 -7.76 5.59
CA LEU A 50 -3.96 -9.05 5.98
C LEU A 50 -3.90 -10.04 4.81
N ASN A 51 -4.79 -9.93 3.83
CA ASN A 51 -4.81 -10.82 2.67
C ASN A 51 -3.59 -10.62 1.74
N THR A 52 -3.02 -9.41 1.71
CA THR A 52 -1.77 -9.12 0.99
C THR A 52 -0.51 -9.53 1.77
N PHE A 53 -0.62 -9.92 3.05
CA PHE A 53 0.53 -10.48 3.76
C PHE A 53 0.83 -11.89 3.24
N ASP A 54 1.81 -11.99 2.34
CA ASP A 54 2.42 -13.26 1.97
C ASP A 54 2.89 -13.99 3.26
N SER A 55 2.68 -15.30 3.30
CA SER A 55 3.13 -16.22 4.36
C SER A 55 4.57 -15.96 4.82
N LYS A 56 5.43 -15.52 3.90
CA LYS A 56 6.84 -15.16 4.14
C LYS A 56 7.01 -13.95 5.06
N LEU A 57 6.15 -12.94 4.96
CA LEU A 57 6.21 -11.75 5.81
C LEU A 57 5.84 -12.07 7.26
N TRP A 58 4.81 -12.89 7.46
CA TRP A 58 4.44 -13.36 8.80
C TRP A 58 5.56 -14.16 9.47
N ILE A 59 6.25 -15.01 8.71
CA ILE A 59 7.42 -15.76 9.20
C ILE A 59 8.55 -14.79 9.60
N SER A 60 8.79 -13.74 8.82
CA SER A 60 9.79 -12.71 9.14
C SER A 60 9.45 -11.96 10.44
N VAL A 61 8.19 -11.55 10.62
CA VAL A 61 7.72 -10.89 11.86
C VAL A 61 7.86 -11.81 13.07
N PHE A 62 7.50 -13.09 12.91
CA PHE A 62 7.63 -14.08 13.98
C PHE A 62 9.10 -14.36 14.33
N ALA A 63 9.96 -14.45 13.33
CA ALA A 63 11.40 -14.59 13.51
C ALA A 63 12.01 -13.38 14.24
N PHE A 64 11.57 -12.17 13.90
CA PHE A 64 12.00 -10.95 14.60
C PHE A 64 11.58 -10.95 16.07
N TRP A 65 10.34 -11.35 16.35
CA TRP A 65 9.84 -11.51 17.73
C TRP A 65 10.63 -12.54 18.52
N LEU A 66 10.94 -13.69 17.90
CA LEU A 66 11.69 -14.77 18.54
C LEU A 66 13.15 -14.38 18.78
N LEU A 67 13.79 -13.70 17.82
CA LEU A 67 15.12 -13.12 18.00
C LEU A 67 15.14 -12.12 19.16
N SER A 68 14.12 -11.27 19.25
CA SER A 68 13.99 -10.30 20.34
C SER A 68 13.90 -10.97 21.70
N LEU A 69 13.06 -12.00 21.85
CA LEU A 69 12.95 -12.79 23.07
C LEU A 69 14.30 -13.43 23.45
N LEU A 70 15.04 -13.96 22.48
CA LEU A 70 16.36 -14.54 22.71
C LEU A 70 17.39 -13.50 23.17
N VAL A 71 17.38 -12.31 22.57
CA VAL A 71 18.26 -11.21 22.98
C VAL A 71 17.95 -10.78 24.41
N PHE A 72 16.68 -10.61 24.77
CA PHE A 72 16.29 -10.25 26.14
C PHE A 72 16.60 -11.36 27.15
N LEU A 73 16.32 -12.62 26.83
CA LEU A 73 16.69 -13.77 27.68
C LEU A 73 18.20 -13.83 27.95
N ASN A 74 19.03 -13.63 26.93
CA ASN A 74 20.49 -13.63 27.08
C ASN A 74 20.98 -12.42 27.87
N MET A 75 20.44 -11.22 27.61
CA MET A 75 20.81 -10.00 28.34
C MET A 75 20.44 -10.10 29.83
N GLU A 76 19.26 -10.62 30.12
CA GLU A 76 18.70 -10.75 31.47
C GLU A 76 19.45 -11.83 32.25
N ALA A 77 19.82 -12.95 31.60
CA ALA A 77 20.63 -14.02 32.19
C ALA A 77 22.03 -13.56 32.61
N TRP A 78 22.60 -12.58 31.90
CA TRP A 78 23.95 -12.07 32.17
C TRP A 78 23.97 -10.88 33.14
N SER A 79 22.89 -10.08 33.21
CA SER A 79 22.91 -8.80 33.94
C SER A 79 22.07 -8.76 35.20
N ASN A 80 21.07 -9.62 35.41
CA ASN A 80 20.17 -9.57 36.58
C ASN A 80 19.79 -10.97 37.08
N GLN A 81 20.37 -11.41 38.19
CA GLN A 81 19.87 -12.57 38.94
C GLN A 81 18.51 -12.31 39.62
N ASP A 82 18.10 -11.04 39.76
CA ASP A 82 16.84 -10.65 40.39
C ASP A 82 15.59 -10.89 39.52
N MET A 83 15.74 -10.95 38.19
CA MET A 83 14.63 -11.27 37.27
C MET A 83 14.35 -12.78 37.21
N PHE A 84 15.34 -13.60 37.55
CA PHE A 84 15.22 -15.07 37.66
C PHE A 84 14.79 -15.54 39.05
N ALA A 85 14.58 -14.62 40.00
CA ALA A 85 14.06 -14.91 41.32
C ALA A 85 12.54 -15.20 41.25
N GLY A 86 12.17 -16.37 40.72
CA GLY A 86 10.77 -16.79 40.60
C GLY A 86 10.60 -18.09 39.80
N THR A 87 9.35 -18.54 39.68
CA THR A 87 8.99 -19.71 38.87
C THR A 87 9.34 -19.48 37.39
N ARG A 88 9.83 -20.51 36.68
CA ARG A 88 10.23 -20.43 35.26
C ARG A 88 9.19 -19.79 34.33
N ILE A 89 7.90 -20.00 34.62
CA ILE A 89 6.78 -19.36 33.91
C ILE A 89 6.74 -17.83 34.13
N GLY A 90 6.99 -17.38 35.37
CA GLY A 90 6.95 -15.96 35.72
C GLY A 90 8.03 -15.14 35.01
N VAL A 91 9.22 -15.73 34.83
CA VAL A 91 10.32 -15.12 34.08
C VAL A 91 9.93 -14.93 32.61
N LEU A 92 9.37 -15.96 31.96
CA LEU A 92 8.93 -15.88 30.57
C LEU A 92 7.87 -14.79 30.34
N PHE A 93 6.84 -14.72 31.19
CA PHE A 93 5.81 -13.68 31.08
C PHE A 93 6.39 -12.28 31.26
N ARG A 94 7.36 -12.12 32.17
CA ARG A 94 8.01 -10.84 32.44
C ARG A 94 8.90 -10.40 31.28
N THR A 95 9.66 -11.32 30.68
CA THR A 95 10.49 -11.04 29.50
C THR A 95 9.63 -10.71 28.27
N VAL A 96 8.51 -11.42 28.06
CA VAL A 96 7.54 -11.09 26.99
C VAL A 96 6.94 -9.70 27.22
N TYR A 97 6.54 -9.40 28.45
CA TYR A 97 5.98 -8.09 28.82
C TYR A 97 6.97 -6.95 28.56
N VAL A 98 8.23 -7.09 28.99
CA VAL A 98 9.28 -6.09 28.75
C VAL A 98 9.55 -5.91 27.25
N THR A 99 9.62 -7.00 26.50
CA THR A 99 9.82 -6.97 25.03
C THR A 99 8.68 -6.22 24.33
N LEU A 100 7.43 -6.50 24.73
CA LEU A 100 6.24 -5.86 24.16
C LEU A 100 6.21 -4.36 24.50
N VAL A 101 6.48 -3.98 25.75
CA VAL A 101 6.51 -2.58 26.19
C VAL A 101 7.61 -1.78 25.48
N LEU A 102 8.77 -2.39 25.23
CA LEU A 102 9.86 -1.78 24.46
C LEU A 102 9.52 -1.65 22.97
N PHE A 103 8.83 -2.62 22.38
CA PHE A 103 8.33 -2.52 21.01
C PHE A 103 7.35 -1.36 20.83
N LEU A 104 6.52 -1.09 21.84
CA LEU A 104 5.61 0.06 21.89
C LEU A 104 6.30 1.42 22.13
N GLY A 105 7.64 1.45 22.22
CA GLY A 105 8.43 2.67 22.39
C GLY A 105 8.50 3.22 23.81
N SER A 106 8.06 2.44 24.82
CA SER A 106 8.15 2.85 26.22
C SER A 106 9.56 2.58 26.76
N LEU A 107 10.36 3.64 26.88
CA LEU A 107 11.76 3.62 27.33
C LEU A 107 11.94 3.51 28.86
N ASN A 108 10.90 3.09 29.60
CA ASN A 108 10.95 3.01 31.08
C ASN A 108 11.88 1.90 31.61
N PHE A 109 12.48 1.11 30.73
CA PHE A 109 13.48 0.10 31.08
C PHE A 109 14.87 0.71 31.02
N ASN A 110 15.54 0.85 32.17
CA ASN A 110 16.90 1.37 32.24
C ASN A 110 17.92 0.20 32.30
N PRO A 111 18.55 -0.18 31.18
CA PRO A 111 19.57 -1.23 31.17
C PRO A 111 20.79 -0.83 32.00
N ARG A 112 21.16 -1.66 32.99
CA ARG A 112 22.30 -1.40 33.89
C ARG A 112 23.68 -1.45 33.22
N SER A 113 23.80 -2.08 32.04
CA SER A 113 25.08 -2.28 31.33
C SER A 113 25.16 -1.46 30.05
N ARG A 114 26.36 -0.93 29.72
CA ARG A 114 26.57 -0.16 28.47
C ARG A 114 26.27 -0.98 27.21
N LEU A 115 26.54 -2.28 27.24
CA LEU A 115 26.26 -3.18 26.11
C LEU A 115 24.77 -3.45 25.94
N SER A 116 24.02 -3.57 27.04
CA SER A 116 22.56 -3.77 26.96
C SER A 116 21.84 -2.51 26.53
N SER A 117 22.33 -1.33 26.92
CA SER A 117 21.82 -0.05 26.40
C SER A 117 21.96 0.08 24.88
N LEU A 118 23.12 -0.27 24.32
CA LEU A 118 23.34 -0.20 22.87
C LEU A 118 22.44 -1.20 22.11
N LEU A 119 22.31 -2.43 22.63
CA LEU A 119 21.42 -3.44 22.04
C LEU A 119 19.94 -3.04 22.11
N THR A 120 19.48 -2.47 23.22
CA THR A 120 18.11 -1.94 23.34
C THR A 120 17.88 -0.80 22.35
N LEU A 121 18.85 0.08 22.13
CA LEU A 121 18.74 1.16 21.14
C LEU A 121 18.61 0.62 19.71
N ILE A 122 19.46 -0.35 19.33
CA ILE A 122 19.37 -1.02 18.02
C ILE A 122 18.00 -1.70 17.87
N TYR A 123 17.52 -2.36 18.92
CA TYR A 123 16.21 -3.01 18.90
C TYR A 123 15.07 -2.03 18.68
N VAL A 124 15.02 -0.93 19.44
CA VAL A 124 14.00 0.12 19.29
C VAL A 124 14.06 0.75 17.91
N PHE A 125 15.26 0.97 17.37
CA PHE A 125 15.44 1.46 16.01
C PHE A 125 14.88 0.50 14.95
N LEU A 126 15.15 -0.80 15.09
CA LEU A 126 14.64 -1.82 14.16
C LEU A 126 13.13 -1.97 14.27
N ALA A 127 12.57 -1.93 15.48
CA ALA A 127 11.12 -1.93 15.70
C ALA A 127 10.46 -0.72 15.02
N PHE A 128 11.06 0.47 15.12
CA PHE A 128 10.57 1.66 14.44
C PHE A 128 10.58 1.51 12.91
N LEU A 129 11.67 0.97 12.33
CA LEU A 129 11.75 0.70 10.89
C LEU A 129 10.69 -0.29 10.41
N LEU A 130 10.40 -1.33 11.20
CA LEU A 130 9.34 -2.29 10.88
C LEU A 130 7.96 -1.64 10.87
N VAL A 131 7.63 -0.85 11.90
CA VAL A 131 6.34 -0.15 11.97
C VAL A 131 6.19 0.83 10.80
N SER A 132 7.22 1.61 10.50
CA SER A 132 7.23 2.54 9.37
C SER A 132 6.98 1.83 8.03
N THR A 133 7.65 0.69 7.81
CA THR A 133 7.49 -0.08 6.56
C THR A 133 6.08 -0.68 6.47
N PHE A 134 5.54 -1.16 7.57
CA PHE A 134 4.17 -1.67 7.65
C PHE A 134 3.15 -0.57 7.29
N THR A 135 3.29 0.62 7.86
CA THR A 135 2.42 1.77 7.55
C THR A 135 2.53 2.18 6.08
N ALA A 136 3.72 2.19 5.50
CA ALA A 136 3.92 2.51 4.09
C ALA A 136 3.24 1.50 3.15
N GLN A 137 3.40 0.21 3.42
CA GLN A 137 2.78 -0.85 2.63
C GLN A 137 1.25 -0.83 2.76
N TYR A 138 0.74 -0.55 3.95
CA TYR A 138 -0.68 -0.33 4.20
C TYR A 138 -1.22 0.85 3.35
N SER A 139 -0.53 1.99 3.35
CA SER A 139 -0.92 3.16 2.55
C SER A 139 -0.91 2.87 1.05
N ALA A 140 0.07 2.14 0.53
CA ALA A 140 0.18 1.83 -0.89
C ALA A 140 -1.01 1.00 -1.38
N ILE A 141 -1.47 0.03 -0.60
CA ILE A 141 -2.61 -0.81 -0.95
C ILE A 141 -3.90 0.01 -1.04
N LEU A 142 -4.10 0.96 -0.12
CA LEU A 142 -5.29 1.82 -0.14
C LEU A 142 -5.31 2.77 -1.33
N LEU A 143 -4.15 3.25 -1.76
CA LEU A 143 -4.03 4.11 -2.93
C LEU A 143 -4.33 3.34 -4.22
N VAL A 144 -3.73 2.15 -4.40
CA VAL A 144 -3.88 1.35 -5.63
C VAL A 144 -5.27 0.72 -5.77
N GLY A 145 -5.93 0.39 -4.66
CA GLY A 145 -7.28 -0.20 -4.68
C GLY A 145 -8.33 0.67 -5.37
N ASN A 146 -8.09 1.98 -5.49
CA ASN A 146 -9.01 2.93 -6.08
C ASN A 146 -8.72 3.29 -7.55
N GLU A 147 -7.65 2.74 -8.16
CA GLU A 147 -7.19 3.12 -9.51
C GLU A 147 -7.46 2.07 -10.59
N LYS A 148 -8.47 1.21 -10.44
CA LYS A 148 -8.87 0.34 -11.56
C LYS A 148 -9.51 1.17 -12.66
N SER A 149 -8.71 1.61 -13.62
CA SER A 149 -9.20 2.23 -14.83
C SER A 149 -10.02 1.18 -15.59
N ALA A 150 -11.24 1.53 -15.97
CA ALA A 150 -12.13 0.65 -16.73
C ALA A 150 -11.63 0.35 -18.17
N PHE A 151 -10.44 0.83 -18.52
CA PHE A 151 -9.83 0.75 -19.86
C PHE A 151 -8.41 0.17 -19.82
N ASP A 152 -8.11 -0.70 -18.86
CA ASP A 152 -6.80 -1.37 -18.69
C ASP A 152 -6.38 -2.19 -19.93
N ASP A 153 -7.34 -2.71 -20.69
CA ASP A 153 -7.14 -3.56 -21.88
C ASP A 153 -7.26 -2.79 -23.22
N GLY A 154 -7.37 -1.46 -23.16
CA GLY A 154 -7.51 -0.61 -24.33
C GLY A 154 -8.74 -0.92 -25.19
N ILE A 155 -8.63 -0.66 -26.50
CA ILE A 155 -9.71 -0.89 -27.48
C ILE A 155 -10.07 -2.39 -27.60
N HIS A 156 -9.14 -3.29 -27.27
CA HIS A 156 -9.35 -4.74 -27.35
C HIS A 156 -10.44 -5.24 -26.39
N GLY A 157 -10.61 -4.58 -25.23
CA GLY A 157 -11.68 -4.87 -24.28
C GLY A 157 -13.09 -4.52 -24.80
N VAL A 158 -13.19 -3.48 -25.64
CA VAL A 158 -14.44 -3.08 -26.30
C VAL A 158 -14.80 -4.05 -27.43
N ILE A 159 -13.81 -4.46 -28.23
CA ILE A 159 -13.99 -5.43 -29.33
C ILE A 159 -14.43 -6.79 -28.80
N SER A 160 -13.95 -7.17 -27.61
CA SER A 160 -14.28 -8.45 -26.97
C SER A 160 -15.64 -8.44 -26.24
N CYS A 161 -16.46 -7.39 -26.38
CA CYS A 161 -17.76 -7.21 -25.72
C CYS A 161 -17.74 -7.36 -24.18
N ARG A 162 -16.57 -7.20 -23.55
CA ARG A 162 -16.45 -7.28 -22.08
C ARG A 162 -17.02 -6.04 -21.39
N ILE A 163 -17.07 -4.92 -22.10
CA ILE A 163 -17.65 -3.65 -21.65
C ILE A 163 -18.97 -3.43 -22.41
N PRO A 164 -20.13 -3.28 -21.74
CA PRO A 164 -21.39 -3.04 -22.40
C PRO A 164 -21.37 -1.69 -23.14
N VAL A 165 -21.51 -1.73 -24.46
CA VAL A 165 -21.44 -0.57 -25.38
C VAL A 165 -22.52 0.48 -25.07
N SER A 166 -23.58 0.11 -24.34
CA SER A 166 -24.66 1.00 -23.90
C SER A 166 -24.23 2.08 -22.89
N ARG A 167 -23.01 2.04 -22.37
CA ARG A 167 -22.47 2.98 -21.38
C ARG A 167 -21.20 3.71 -21.82
N ILE A 168 -20.80 3.59 -23.09
CA ILE A 168 -19.62 4.25 -23.64
C ILE A 168 -20.06 5.50 -24.39
N TYR A 169 -19.52 6.65 -24.01
CA TYR A 169 -19.67 7.90 -24.72
C TYR A 169 -18.35 8.24 -25.41
N VAL A 170 -18.41 8.62 -26.69
CA VAL A 170 -17.25 9.10 -27.45
C VAL A 170 -17.27 10.63 -27.40
N LEU A 171 -16.19 11.23 -26.91
CA LEU A 171 -16.00 12.68 -26.80
C LEU A 171 -15.06 13.20 -27.90
#